data_AF-A0A8T6QQW3-F1
#
_entry.id   AF-A0A8T6QQW3-F1
#
_cell.length_a   1.000
_cell.length_b   1.000
_cell.length_c   1.000
_cell.angle_alpha   90.00
_cell.angle_beta   90.00
_cell.angle_gamma   90.00
#
_symmetry.space_group_name_H-M   'P 1'
#
loop_
_entity.id
_entity.type
_entity.pdbx_description
1 polymer ?
#
loop_
_entity_poly.entity_id
_entity_poly.type
_entity_poly.pdbx_seq_one_letter_code
_entity_poly.pdbx_strand_id
1 'polypeptide(L)' 'MTNQATNQQGVPCPECDFSIPTTLPILLSGEPIVCPMCGLALHVDTEKSADSLKLIRNLHEATQQVEETKKQWL' A
#
# COMPACT_ATOMS: atom_id res chain seq x y z
N MET A 1 -10.91 17.52 -13.12
CA MET A 1 -10.74 16.38 -14.07
C MET A 1 -9.56 15.59 -13.52
N THR A 2 -9.62 14.36 -13.04
CA THR A 2 -10.65 13.30 -13.02
C THR A 2 -10.16 12.20 -12.06
N ASN A 3 -11.11 11.53 -11.40
CA ASN A 3 -11.05 10.16 -10.91
C ASN A 3 -10.09 9.83 -9.76
N GLN A 4 -10.58 10.05 -8.54
CA GLN A 4 -10.25 9.18 -7.41
C GLN A 4 -10.65 7.74 -7.80
N ALA A 5 -9.67 6.91 -8.14
CA ALA A 5 -9.87 5.48 -8.36
C ALA A 5 -10.28 4.82 -7.05
N THR A 6 -11.56 4.85 -6.75
CA THR A 6 -12.17 4.04 -5.69
C THR A 6 -12.14 2.59 -6.13
N ASN A 7 -11.37 1.78 -5.40
CA ASN A 7 -11.45 0.32 -5.32
C ASN A 7 -10.88 -0.48 -6.50
N GLN A 8 -9.55 -0.51 -6.61
CA GLN A 8 -8.87 -1.71 -7.12
C GLN A 8 -7.90 -2.16 -6.02
N GLN A 9 -8.18 -3.31 -5.41
CA GLN A 9 -7.39 -3.89 -4.33
C GLN A 9 -6.06 -4.42 -4.89
N GLY A 10 -5.13 -3.53 -5.24
CA GLY A 10 -3.81 -3.92 -5.72
C GLY A 10 -3.17 -2.98 -6.73
N VAL A 11 -1.92 -3.29 -7.06
CA VAL A 11 -1.11 -2.60 -8.07
C VAL A 11 -1.06 -3.47 -9.33
N PRO A 12 -1.37 -2.94 -10.52
CA PRO A 12 -1.30 -3.73 -11.75
C PRO A 12 0.17 -4.12 -12.04
N CYS A 13 0.39 -5.40 -12.36
CA CYS A 13 1.69 -5.89 -12.78
C CYS A 13 1.99 -5.43 -14.22
N PRO A 14 3.14 -4.76 -14.48
CA PRO A 14 3.46 -4.23 -15.81
C PRO A 14 3.77 -5.32 -16.86
N GLU A 15 4.02 -6.56 -16.44
CA GLU A 15 4.42 -7.66 -17.34
C GLU A 15 3.26 -8.57 -17.73
N CYS A 16 2.24 -8.71 -16.86
CA CYS A 16 1.18 -9.69 -17.06
C CYS A 16 -0.23 -9.19 -16.72
N ASP A 17 -0.36 -7.89 -16.45
CA ASP A 17 -1.61 -7.19 -16.11
C ASP A 17 -2.36 -7.74 -14.87
N PHE A 18 -1.77 -8.69 -14.14
CA PHE A 18 -2.33 -9.22 -12.91
C PHE A 18 -2.36 -8.14 -11.82
N SER A 19 -3.49 -7.98 -11.13
CA SER A 19 -3.61 -7.06 -9.99
C SER A 19 -2.93 -7.64 -8.76
N ILE A 20 -1.76 -7.12 -8.40
CA ILE A 20 -0.97 -7.59 -7.26
C ILE A 20 -1.60 -7.08 -5.95
N PRO A 21 -2.12 -7.97 -5.07
CA PRO A 21 -2.70 -7.55 -3.80
C PRO A 21 -1.68 -6.78 -2.97
N THR A 22 -2.01 -5.55 -2.60
CA THR A 22 -1.10 -4.64 -1.89
C THR A 22 -1.82 -3.98 -0.73
N THR A 23 -1.12 -3.80 0.39
CA THR A 23 -1.64 -3.17 1.62
C THR A 23 -0.71 -2.05 2.07
N LEU A 24 -1.20 -1.12 2.91
CA LEU A 24 -0.35 -0.05 3.46
C LEU A 24 0.90 -0.59 4.18
N PRO A 25 0.83 -1.65 5.01
CA PRO A 25 2.02 -2.24 5.62
C PRO A 25 3.06 -2.72 4.60
N ILE A 26 2.63 -3.33 3.49
CA ILE A 26 3.54 -3.79 2.42
C ILE A 26 4.22 -2.60 1.75
N LEU A 27 3.49 -1.53 1.47
CA LEU A 27 4.06 -0.30 0.90
C LEU A 27 5.07 0.36 1.85
N LEU A 28 4.85 0.24 3.16
CA LEU A 28 5.69 0.83 4.20
C LEU A 28 6.87 -0.04 4.62
N SER A 29 6.85 -1.35 4.37
CA SER A 29 7.93 -2.27 4.79
C SER A 29 9.20 -2.06 3.99
N GLY A 30 9.10 -1.55 2.76
CA GLY A 30 10.21 -1.43 1.82
C GLY A 30 10.65 -2.76 1.21
N GLU A 31 9.94 -3.85 1.51
CA GLU A 31 10.16 -5.15 0.89
C GLU A 31 9.67 -5.16 -0.56
N PRO A 32 10.25 -6.02 -1.42
CA PRO A 32 9.76 -6.18 -2.78
C PRO A 32 8.31 -6.69 -2.81
N ILE A 33 7.48 -6.04 -3.61
CA ILE A 33 6.13 -6.49 -3.94
C ILE A 33 6.27 -7.52 -5.08
N VAL A 34 6.09 -8.79 -4.75
CA VAL A 34 6.24 -9.88 -5.72
C VAL A 34 4.90 -10.19 -6.38
N CYS A 35 4.85 -10.15 -7.70
CA CYS A 35 3.69 -10.58 -8.46
C CYS A 35 3.52 -12.10 -8.33
N PRO A 36 2.38 -12.61 -7.82
CA PRO A 36 2.18 -14.04 -7.63
C PRO A 36 1.95 -14.81 -8.94
N MET A 37 1.70 -14.10 -10.05
CA MET A 37 1.36 -14.71 -11.34
C MET A 37 2.62 -14.91 -12.21
N CYS A 38 3.49 -13.90 -12.30
CA CYS A 38 4.70 -13.95 -13.15
C CYS A 38 6.03 -13.93 -12.36
N GLY A 39 6.00 -13.69 -11.05
CA GLY A 39 7.20 -13.63 -10.21
C GLY A 39 7.98 -12.32 -10.27
N LEU A 40 7.49 -11.29 -10.99
CA LEU A 40 8.13 -9.98 -11.03
C LEU A 40 8.24 -9.36 -9.62
N ALA A 41 9.43 -8.93 -9.23
CA ALA A 41 9.68 -8.23 -7.98
C ALA A 41 9.73 -6.71 -8.21
N LEU A 42 8.72 -5.99 -7.70
CA LEU A 42 8.64 -4.54 -7.77
C LEU A 42 9.19 -3.92 -6.48
N HIS A 43 10.04 -2.90 -6.61
CA HIS A 43 10.54 -2.14 -5.47
C HIS A 43 9.95 -0.74 -5.50
N VAL A 44 9.46 -0.28 -4.35
CA VAL A 44 9.05 1.12 -4.21
C VAL A 44 10.31 1.98 -4.17
N ASP A 45 10.37 2.97 -5.07
CA ASP A 45 11.41 4.00 -5.02
C ASP A 45 11.14 4.90 -3.81
N THR A 46 11.87 4.65 -2.73
CA THR A 46 11.68 5.34 -1.44
C THR A 46 12.09 6.80 -1.48
N GLU A 47 13.03 7.16 -2.35
CA GLU A 47 13.49 8.54 -2.51
C GLU A 47 12.45 9.37 -3.24
N LYS A 48 12.00 8.90 -4.41
CA LYS A 48 10.96 9.61 -5.19
C LYS A 48 9.60 9.60 -4.52
N SER A 49 9.32 8.56 -3.71
CA SER A 49 8.04 8.40 -3.05
C SER A 49 8.03 8.87 -1.59
N ALA A 50 9.08 9.54 -1.12
CA ALA A 50 9.25 9.89 0.29
C ALA A 50 8.03 10.62 0.89
N ASP A 51 7.52 11.63 0.19
CA ASP A 51 6.35 12.40 0.66
C ASP A 51 5.08 11.55 0.70
N SER A 52 4.86 10.72 -0.33
CA SER A 52 3.73 9.80 -0.39
C SER A 52 3.80 8.74 0.72
N LEU A 53 4.98 8.17 0.97
CA LEU A 53 5.20 7.19 2.03
C LEU A 53 4.99 7.79 3.41
N LYS A 54 5.37 9.07 3.62
CA LYS A 54 5.09 9.80 4.85
C LYS A 54 3.59 9.96 5.09
N LEU A 55 2.83 10.33 4.07
CA LEU A 55 1.37 10.44 4.17
C LEU A 55 0.70 9.09 4.49
N ILE A 56 1.14 8.03 3.81
CA ILE A 56 0.67 6.66 4.05
C ILE A 56 0.96 6.22 5.49
N ARG A 57 2.16 6.52 6.01
CA ARG A 57 2.54 6.22 7.40
C ARG A 57 1.62 6.92 8.39
N ASN A 58 1.43 8.23 8.24
CA ASN A 58 0.56 9.01 9.12
C ASN A 58 -0.87 8.47 9.15
N LEU A 59 -1.41 8.12 7.97
CA LEU A 59 -2.74 7.51 7.85
C LEU A 59 -2.80 6.16 8.56
N HIS A 60 -1.79 5.31 8.37
CA HIS A 60 -1.72 4.01 9.01
C HIS A 60 -1.68 4.12 10.54
N GLU A 61 -0.83 5.00 11.07
CA GLU A 61 -0.72 5.25 12.52
C GLU A 61 -2.03 5.78 13.12
N ALA A 62 -2.66 6.77 12.48
CA ALA A 62 -3.95 7.29 12.91
C ALA A 62 -5.04 6.21 12.93
N THR A 63 -5.05 5.34 11.92
CA THR A 63 -6.00 4.21 11.85
C THR A 63 -5.76 3.21 12.98
N GLN A 64 -4.49 2.87 13.27
CA GLN A 64 -4.15 1.97 14.38
C GLN A 64 -4.56 2.55 15.74
N GLN A 65 -4.37 3.86 15.95
CA GLN A 65 -4.78 4.54 17.19
C GLN A 65 -6.29 4.48 17.41
N VAL A 66 -7.08 4.69 16.34
CA VAL A 66 -8.55 4.59 16.41
C VAL A 66 -8.98 3.16 16.75
N GLU A 67 -8.40 2.16 16.10
CA GLU A 67 -8.72 0.75 16.36
C GLU A 67 -8.30 0.30 17.76
N GLU A 68 -7.15 0.76 18.27
CA GLU A 68 -6.72 0.47 19.63
C GLU A 68 -7.64 1.13 20.66
N THR A 69 -7.95 2.42 20.46
CA THR A 69 -8.91 3.13 21.31
C THR A 69 -10.23 2.38 21.34
N LYS A 70 -10.79 2.03 20.18
CA LYS A 70 -12.04 1.28 20.07
C LYS A 70 -12.03 -0.03 20.89
N LYS A 71 -10.92 -0.78 20.88
CA LYS A 71 -10.77 -2.00 21.69
C LYS A 71 -10.71 -1.73 23.19
N GLN A 72 -10.18 -0.60 23.62
CA GLN A 72 -10.11 -0.23 25.04
C GLN A 72 -11.49 0.11 25.64
N TRP A 73 -12.46 0.53 24.82
CA TRP A 73 -13.80 0.91 25.25
C TRP A 73 -14.88 -0.16 25.01
N LEU A 74 -14.51 -1.33 24.46
CA LEU A 74 -15.36 -2.49 24.23
C LEU A 74 -15.01 -3.62 25.19
#